data_AF-A0A957DUY7-F1
#
_entry.id   AF-A0A957DUY7-F1
#
_cell.length_a   1.000
_cell.length_b   1.000
_cell.length_c   1.000
_cell.angle_alpha   90.00
_cell.angle_beta   90.00
_cell.angle_gamma   90.00
#
_symmetry.space_group_name_H-M   'P 1'
#
loop_
_entity.id
_entity.type
_entity.pdbx_description
1 polymer ?
#
loop_
_entity_poly.entity_id
_entity_poly.type
_entity_poly.pdbx_seq_one_letter_code
_entity_poly.pdbx_strand_id
1 'polypeptide(L)'
;MQQWEYLTLFLEASKQGSEAMAYSIESEELASYSPELMMPELNRLGAKGWELVHMQPAFVGSNEDVLMHEGGGMRRWTNKYFCVFKRPA
;
A
#
# COMPACT_ATOMS: atom_id res chain seq x y z
N MET A 1 11.47 25.43 14.03
CA MET A 1 11.74 24.32 13.07
C MET A 1 10.42 23.61 12.81
N GLN A 2 10.17 23.17 11.58
CA GLN A 2 8.95 22.43 11.26
C GLN A 2 9.01 21.04 11.90
N GLN A 3 7.92 20.62 12.56
CA GLN A 3 7.75 19.28 13.13
C GLN A 3 6.90 18.43 12.18
N TRP A 4 7.17 17.12 12.18
CA TRP A 4 6.52 16.15 11.30
C TRP A 4 5.90 15.02 12.11
N GLU A 5 4.68 14.65 11.75
CA GLU A 5 4.07 13.38 12.14
C GLU A 5 4.34 12.35 11.03
N TYR A 6 4.56 11.09 11.43
CA TYR A 6 4.78 9.97 10.52
C TYR A 6 3.73 8.89 10.72
N LEU A 7 3.36 8.23 9.63
CA LEU A 7 2.42 7.11 9.61
C LEU A 7 2.99 6.00 8.74
N THR A 8 3.02 4.77 9.26
CA THR A 8 3.44 3.58 8.53
C THR A 8 2.29 2.60 8.44
N LEU A 9 2.00 2.08 7.25
CA LEU A 9 0.90 1.14 7.02
C LEU A 9 1.32 0.03 6.06
N PHE A 10 0.74 -1.15 6.26
CA PHE A 10 0.71 -2.18 5.22
C PHE A 10 -0.60 -2.04 4.44
N LEU A 11 -0.49 -1.70 3.15
CA LEU A 11 -1.63 -1.62 2.25
C LEU A 11 -1.67 -2.86 1.35
N GLU A 12 -2.87 -3.33 1.03
CA GLU A 12 -3.07 -4.50 0.19
C GLU A 12 -3.85 -4.14 -1.07
N ALA A 13 -3.26 -4.44 -2.23
CA ALA A 13 -3.93 -4.37 -3.52
C ALA A 13 -4.78 -5.63 -3.73
N SER A 14 -6.09 -5.57 -3.45
CA SER A 14 -6.97 -6.74 -3.61
C SER A 14 -8.40 -6.33 -3.92
N LYS A 15 -9.01 -6.92 -4.97
CA LYS A 15 -10.45 -6.76 -5.28
C LYS A 15 -11.37 -7.25 -4.15
N GLN A 16 -10.89 -8.14 -3.27
CA GLN A 16 -11.66 -8.67 -2.14
C GLN A 16 -11.64 -7.76 -0.91
N GLY A 17 -10.82 -6.70 -0.91
CA GLY A 17 -10.83 -5.68 0.13
C GLY A 17 -12.10 -4.83 0.09
N SER A 18 -12.57 -4.38 1.25
CA SER A 18 -13.92 -3.79 1.47
C SER A 18 -14.27 -2.56 0.63
N GLU A 19 -13.31 -1.94 -0.06
CA GLU A 19 -13.53 -0.73 -0.89
C GLU A 19 -13.01 -0.86 -2.34
N ALA A 20 -12.37 -1.98 -2.70
CA ALA A 20 -11.70 -2.11 -4.00
C ALA A 20 -12.66 -2.39 -5.17
N MET A 21 -13.87 -2.88 -4.89
CA MET A 21 -14.82 -3.27 -5.96
C MET A 21 -15.40 -2.10 -6.76
N ALA A 22 -15.23 -0.85 -6.30
CA ALA A 22 -15.81 0.33 -6.95
C ALA A 22 -14.80 1.16 -7.76
N TYR A 23 -13.50 0.80 -7.74
CA TYR A 23 -12.46 1.61 -8.39
C TYR A 23 -12.16 1.11 -9.80
N SER A 24 -12.62 1.84 -10.80
CA SER A 24 -12.22 1.67 -12.21
C SER A 24 -11.49 2.93 -12.67
N ILE A 25 -10.33 2.78 -13.31
CA ILE A 25 -9.65 3.89 -13.96
C ILE A 25 -10.18 3.94 -15.39
N GLU A 26 -11.09 4.89 -15.63
CA GLU A 26 -11.63 5.45 -16.89
C GLU A 26 -11.91 4.58 -18.13
N SER A 27 -11.46 3.33 -18.25
CA SER A 27 -11.80 2.44 -19.37
C SER A 27 -11.37 0.97 -19.23
N GLU A 28 -10.62 0.57 -18.19
CA GLU A 28 -10.14 -0.83 -18.06
C GLU A 28 -10.49 -1.46 -16.71
N GLU A 29 -10.96 -2.71 -16.76
CA GLU A 29 -11.13 -3.52 -15.57
C GLU A 29 -9.76 -3.92 -15.02
N LEU A 30 -9.44 -3.48 -13.80
CA LEU A 30 -8.17 -3.80 -13.16
C LEU A 30 -8.02 -5.30 -12.88
N ALA A 31 -6.78 -5.81 -12.88
CA ALA A 31 -6.49 -7.16 -12.41
C ALA A 31 -6.75 -7.30 -10.91
N SER A 32 -6.96 -8.53 -10.41
CA SER A 32 -7.35 -8.79 -9.00
C SER A 32 -6.40 -8.24 -7.94
N TYR A 33 -5.14 -8.00 -8.30
CA TYR A 33 -4.06 -7.54 -7.43
C TYR A 33 -3.32 -6.33 -8.00
N SER A 34 -3.96 -5.56 -8.88
CA SER A 34 -3.38 -4.35 -9.47
C SER A 34 -3.08 -3.30 -8.39
N PRO A 35 -1.87 -2.71 -8.33
CA PRO A 35 -1.55 -1.69 -7.32
C PRO A 35 -2.52 -0.50 -7.27
N GLU A 36 -3.14 -0.19 -8.42
CA GLU A 36 -4.18 0.84 -8.59
C GLU A 36 -5.39 0.60 -7.68
N LEU A 37 -5.65 -0.64 -7.26
CA LEU A 37 -6.70 -0.96 -6.29
C LEU A 37 -6.48 -0.30 -4.91
N MET A 38 -5.27 0.18 -4.60
CA MET A 38 -4.98 0.92 -3.36
C MET A 38 -5.29 2.41 -3.46
N MET A 39 -5.58 2.95 -4.66
CA MET A 39 -5.83 4.38 -4.85
C MET A 39 -6.94 4.95 -3.97
N PRO A 40 -8.07 4.27 -3.68
CA PRO A 40 -9.07 4.78 -2.75
C PRO A 40 -8.49 5.12 -1.37
N GLU A 41 -7.70 4.21 -0.79
CA GLU A 41 -7.08 4.39 0.53
C GLU A 41 -5.98 5.46 0.49
N LEU A 42 -5.16 5.48 -0.56
CA LEU A 42 -4.13 6.51 -0.75
C LEU A 42 -4.76 7.91 -0.87
N ASN A 43 -5.85 8.04 -1.63
CA ASN A 43 -6.59 9.29 -1.77
C ASN A 43 -7.25 9.70 -0.45
N ARG A 44 -7.80 8.75 0.31
CA ARG A 44 -8.37 8.99 1.64
C ARG A 44 -7.32 9.51 2.63
N LEU A 45 -6.09 8.98 2.57
CA LEU A 45 -4.96 9.48 3.37
C LEU A 45 -4.52 10.87 2.90
N GLY A 46 -4.40 11.09 1.60
CA GLY A 46 -4.10 12.40 1.00
C GLY A 46 -5.09 13.48 1.41
N ALA A 47 -6.39 13.17 1.43
CA ALA A 47 -7.44 14.08 1.90
C ALA A 47 -7.31 14.47 3.39
N LYS A 48 -6.57 13.68 4.19
CA LYS A 48 -6.24 13.96 5.60
C LYS A 48 -4.90 14.69 5.78
N GLY A 49 -4.28 15.12 4.68
CA GLY A 49 -3.00 15.82 4.68
C GLY A 49 -1.77 14.91 4.75
N TRP A 50 -1.93 13.59 4.63
CA TRP A 50 -0.80 12.67 4.57
C TRP A 50 -0.15 12.66 3.19
N GLU A 51 1.15 12.90 3.14
CA GLU A 51 1.98 12.81 1.94
C GLU A 51 2.69 11.44 1.93
N LEU A 52 2.51 10.64 0.87
CA LEU A 52 3.24 9.38 0.68
C LEU A 52 4.72 9.68 0.36
N VAL A 53 5.64 9.10 1.13
CA VAL A 53 7.08 9.33 0.97
C VAL A 53 7.86 8.06 0.62
N HIS A 54 7.31 6.88 0.93
CA HIS A 54 7.91 5.60 0.57
C HIS A 54 6.84 4.55 0.33
N MET A 55 7.07 3.68 -0.64
CA MET A 55 6.21 2.53 -0.94
C MET A 55 7.07 1.41 -1.53
N GLN A 56 6.98 0.21 -0.97
CA GLN A 56 7.67 -0.97 -1.49
C GLN A 56 6.84 -2.24 -1.31
N PRO A 57 6.90 -3.21 -2.24
CA PRO A 57 6.35 -4.53 -2.02
C PRO A 57 6.95 -5.18 -0.77
N ALA A 58 6.12 -5.82 0.05
CA ALA A 58 6.54 -6.49 1.27
C ALA A 58 5.82 -7.84 1.44
N PHE A 59 6.52 -8.80 2.04
CA PHE A 59 5.90 -9.99 2.59
C PHE A 59 5.70 -9.74 4.07
N VAL A 60 4.45 -9.82 4.51
CA VAL A 60 4.04 -9.48 5.88
C VAL A 60 3.54 -10.74 6.55
N GLY A 61 4.20 -11.12 7.65
CA GLY A 61 3.78 -12.23 8.50
C GLY A 61 2.49 -11.92 9.26
N SER A 62 1.95 -12.91 9.95
CA SER A 62 0.75 -12.72 10.79
C SER A 62 0.98 -11.78 11.97
N ASN A 63 2.25 -11.47 12.31
CA ASN A 63 2.64 -10.55 13.37
C ASN A 63 3.13 -9.19 12.81
N GLU A 64 2.75 -8.85 11.58
CA GLU A 64 3.20 -7.63 10.88
C GLU A 64 4.74 -7.52 10.68
N ASP A 65 5.46 -8.62 10.90
CA ASP A 65 6.87 -8.76 10.65
C ASP A 65 7.16 -8.84 9.14
N VAL A 66 8.23 -8.17 8.72
CA VAL A 66 8.62 -8.11 7.31
C VAL A 66 9.62 -9.21 7.00
N LEU A 67 9.27 -10.08 6.07
CA LEU A 67 10.15 -11.17 5.65
C LEU A 67 11.24 -10.64 4.72
N MET A 68 12.49 -10.64 5.21
CA MET A 68 13.69 -10.41 4.42
C MET A 68 13.92 -11.62 3.50
N HIS A 69 14.06 -11.39 2.18
CA HIS A 69 14.37 -12.48 1.25
C HIS A 69 15.89 -12.67 1.16
N GLU A 70 16.44 -13.68 1.82
CA GLU A 70 17.76 -14.19 1.48
C GLU A 70 17.65 -15.16 0.29
N GLY A 71 18.55 -14.96 -0.68
CA GLY A 71 18.52 -15.53 -2.03
C GLY A 71 18.26 -17.03 -2.08
N GLY A 72 17.13 -17.41 -2.66
CA GLY A 72 16.76 -18.82 -2.81
C GLY A 72 15.73 -19.04 -3.91
N GLY A 73 16.10 -18.74 -5.17
CA GLY A 73 15.57 -19.29 -6.43
C GLY A 73 14.08 -19.22 -6.79
N MET A 74 13.16 -19.09 -5.83
CA MET A 74 11.72 -19.07 -6.05
C MET A 74 11.22 -17.64 -6.20
N ARG A 75 10.58 -17.35 -7.33
CA ARG A 75 9.83 -16.12 -7.52
C ARG A 75 8.69 -16.08 -6.52
N ARG A 76 8.66 -15.04 -5.67
CA ARG A 76 7.53 -14.78 -4.78
C ARG A 76 6.80 -13.54 -5.27
N TRP A 77 5.48 -13.62 -5.30
CA TRP A 77 4.58 -12.51 -5.63
C TRP A 77 3.91 -12.04 -4.35
N THR A 78 3.79 -10.72 -4.18
CA THR A 78 3.02 -10.10 -3.11
C THR A 78 2.18 -8.97 -3.69
N ASN A 79 0.99 -8.80 -3.14
CA ASN A 79 0.10 -7.67 -3.37
C ASN A 79 0.06 -6.72 -2.16
N LYS A 80 0.93 -6.95 -1.16
CA LYS A 80 1.07 -6.12 0.04
C LYS A 80 2.26 -5.18 -0.09
N TYR A 81 2.07 -3.96 0.40
CA TYR A 81 3.03 -2.88 0.31
C TYR A 81 3.25 -2.24 1.68
N PHE A 82 4.51 -2.01 2.03
CA PHE A 82 4.86 -1.16 3.15
C PHE A 82 4.92 0.29 2.68
N CYS A 83 4.05 1.13 3.23
CA CYS A 83 3.94 2.54 2.89
C CYS A 83 4.30 3.42 4.09
N VAL A 84 5.06 4.49 3.83
CA VAL A 84 5.39 5.51 4.83
C VAL A 84 4.83 6.85 4.35
N PHE A 85 4.19 7.55 5.27
CA PHE A 85 3.62 8.87 5.05
C PHE A 85 4.15 9.87 6.07
N LYS A 86 4.11 11.16 5.72
CA LYS A 86 4.39 12.27 6.63
C LYS A 86 3.32 13.36 6.50
N ARG A 87 3.18 14.20 7.52
CA ARG A 87 2.44 15.48 7.45
C ARG A 87 2.98 16.49 8.48
N PRO A 88 2.77 17.80 8.30
CA PRO A 88 3.07 18.78 9.35
C PRO A 88 2.31 18.45 10.64
N ALA A 89 2.98 18.57 11.79
CA ALA A 89 2.37 18.44 13.10
C ALA A 89 1.46 19.63 13.46
#